data_AF-A0A0Q6WT93-F1
#
_entry.id   AF-A0A0Q6WT93-F1
#
_cell.length_a   1.000
_cell.length_b   1.000
_cell.length_c   1.000
_cell.angle_alpha   90.00
_cell.angle_beta   90.00
_cell.angle_gamma   90.00
#
_symmetry.space_group_name_H-M   'P 1'
#
loop_
_entity.id
_entity.type
_entity.pdbx_description
1 polymer ?
#
loop_
_entity_poly.entity_id
_entity_poly.type
_entity_poly.pdbx_seq_one_letter_code
_entity_poly.pdbx_strand_id
1 'polypeptide(L)'
;MVALLSSSGAAQAADWPAGYSKCADEGNTCKAGSSARVVSFGIKDRFVVQTRSGDIACTVASFGSDPYPGLAKKCAVGPIGGAAPTPAPDPEPAPAADASKEAAPAGGWAGSNGGTTGGAAAAATAIYKVNTPSQLLAALKAQGSNAKIIKLYGTIDMASADNGGPFTGTSDQSLRSKVKVGSNSTLIGMGSDTRLVNGSISISDAQNVIVRNLNIVNPCDVNPVWDPNDGSSGNWNSEFDSVVISNSKNVWVDHNVFTDAPLTDDKLPISNGKVKQCHDGALDVKNGSDYVTVSNNRFELHQKNNLVGSSDSTTSDDGHLTVTFNNNHFLHVAERAPRVRFGKVHLYNNYFEGSRSHAVYPHHYSVGVAYKAKIISQNNAFDIAGATSCTNILTNPGSSSKTGAITDAGSLLNGTALDLAGKCSFSASVGWTLPYTPALLATSAVRQSVLSNAGTGKLTVP
;
A
#
# COMPACT_ATOMS: atom_id res chain seq x y z
N MET A 1 34.36 37.22 -32.03
CA MET A 1 33.57 36.35 -32.93
C MET A 1 32.47 35.73 -32.10
N VAL A 2 31.27 36.31 -32.14
CA VAL A 2 30.09 35.82 -31.44
C VAL A 2 29.36 34.89 -32.40
N ALA A 3 29.28 33.59 -32.07
CA ALA A 3 28.49 32.63 -32.84
C ALA A 3 27.06 32.63 -32.29
N LEU A 4 26.13 33.21 -33.05
CA LEU A 4 24.69 33.03 -32.85
C LEU A 4 24.31 31.59 -33.26
N LEU A 5 23.96 30.77 -32.28
CA LEU A 5 23.25 29.52 -32.51
C LEU A 5 21.76 29.81 -32.50
N SER A 6 21.16 29.74 -33.69
CA SER A 6 19.73 29.82 -33.94
C SER A 6 19.00 28.66 -33.24
N SER A 7 18.06 28.99 -32.36
CA SER A 7 17.11 28.02 -31.80
C SER A 7 16.11 27.61 -32.87
N SER A 8 16.18 26.36 -33.32
CA SER A 8 15.08 25.71 -34.04
C SER A 8 13.93 25.52 -33.05
N GLY A 9 12.90 26.35 -33.16
CA GLY A 9 11.67 26.18 -32.39
C GLY A 9 11.07 24.79 -32.65
N ALA A 10 10.79 24.04 -31.58
CA ALA A 10 9.96 22.86 -31.68
C ALA A 10 8.63 23.26 -32.31
N ALA A 11 8.30 22.70 -33.48
CA ALA A 11 6.98 22.86 -34.07
C ALA A 11 5.97 22.34 -33.03
N GLN A 12 5.11 23.23 -32.53
CA GLN A 12 4.01 22.81 -31.65
C GLN A 12 3.21 21.75 -32.39
N ALA A 13 3.10 20.55 -31.80
CA ALA A 13 2.23 19.51 -32.34
C ALA A 13 0.82 20.09 -32.46
N ALA A 14 0.23 20.01 -33.65
CA ALA A 14 -1.12 20.53 -33.87
C ALA A 14 -2.11 19.77 -32.96
N ASP A 15 -3.16 20.46 -32.50
CA ASP A 15 -4.23 19.87 -31.67
C ASP A 15 -5.19 18.97 -32.50
N TRP A 16 -4.68 18.31 -33.53
CA TRP A 16 -5.41 17.42 -34.42
C TRP A 16 -4.44 16.46 -35.13
N PRO A 17 -4.92 15.32 -35.67
CA PRO A 17 -4.06 14.36 -36.37
C PRO A 17 -3.31 14.98 -37.55
N ALA A 18 -2.13 14.45 -37.87
CA ALA A 18 -1.36 14.88 -39.03
C ALA A 18 -2.20 14.77 -40.33
N GLY A 19 -2.13 15.79 -41.18
CA GLY A 19 -2.91 15.88 -42.42
C GLY A 19 -4.35 16.37 -42.24
N TYR A 20 -4.76 16.75 -41.02
CA TYR A 20 -6.03 17.41 -40.76
C TYR A 20 -5.85 18.93 -40.71
N SER A 21 -6.95 19.66 -40.89
CA SER A 21 -7.01 21.11 -40.71
C SER A 21 -8.15 21.46 -39.76
N LYS A 22 -7.89 22.33 -38.79
CA LYS A 22 -8.91 22.80 -37.84
C LYS A 22 -10.13 23.34 -38.59
N CYS A 23 -11.31 22.93 -38.14
CA CYS A 23 -12.59 23.44 -38.65
C CYS A 23 -13.45 24.13 -37.58
N ALA A 24 -13.24 23.83 -36.29
CA ALA A 24 -13.97 24.48 -35.19
C ALA A 24 -13.25 24.32 -33.84
N ASP A 25 -13.47 25.26 -32.91
CA ASP A 25 -13.23 25.04 -31.48
C ASP A 25 -14.43 24.30 -30.85
N GLU A 26 -14.23 23.66 -29.70
CA GLU A 26 -15.30 23.02 -28.94
C GLU A 26 -16.48 23.97 -28.70
N GLY A 27 -17.69 23.48 -28.92
CA GLY A 27 -18.93 24.25 -28.86
C GLY A 27 -19.37 24.89 -30.19
N ASN A 28 -18.49 24.99 -31.19
CA ASN A 28 -18.81 25.58 -32.49
C ASN A 28 -19.16 24.53 -33.57
N THR A 29 -19.54 24.99 -34.76
CA THR A 29 -19.89 24.11 -35.89
C THR A 29 -18.70 23.91 -36.84
N CYS A 30 -18.29 22.66 -37.03
CA CYS A 30 -17.32 22.23 -38.02
C CYS A 30 -18.00 21.98 -39.37
N LYS A 31 -17.51 22.64 -40.44
CA LYS A 31 -18.01 22.46 -41.81
C LYS A 31 -17.20 21.37 -42.52
N ALA A 32 -17.70 20.14 -42.56
CA ALA A 32 -17.02 19.02 -43.21
C ALA A 32 -17.19 19.01 -44.75
N GLY A 33 -18.17 19.75 -45.28
CA GLY A 33 -18.50 19.75 -46.71
C GLY A 33 -19.43 18.61 -47.09
N SER A 34 -19.88 18.58 -48.35
CA SER A 34 -20.93 17.66 -48.82
C SER A 34 -20.47 16.21 -49.01
N SER A 35 -19.16 15.97 -49.13
CA SER A 35 -18.59 14.63 -49.24
C SER A 35 -18.20 14.09 -47.87
N ALA A 36 -18.45 12.80 -47.64
CA ALA A 36 -18.01 12.13 -46.42
C ALA A 36 -16.47 12.20 -46.28
N ARG A 37 -16.02 12.68 -45.14
CA ARG A 37 -14.60 12.74 -44.78
C ARG A 37 -14.41 12.45 -43.30
N VAL A 38 -13.17 12.14 -42.93
CA VAL A 38 -12.79 11.96 -41.54
C VAL A 38 -12.76 13.31 -40.82
N VAL A 39 -13.37 13.36 -39.65
CA VAL A 39 -13.41 14.53 -38.77
C VAL A 39 -12.96 14.08 -37.39
N SER A 40 -12.01 14.81 -36.80
CA SER A 40 -11.50 14.56 -35.46
C SER A 40 -12.10 15.51 -34.45
N PHE A 41 -12.23 15.08 -33.20
CA PHE A 41 -12.49 15.89 -32.01
C PHE A 41 -11.46 15.52 -30.94
N GLY A 42 -10.69 16.48 -30.43
CA GLY A 42 -9.71 16.22 -29.38
C GLY A 42 -8.70 17.35 -29.22
N ILE A 43 -7.60 17.05 -28.52
CA ILE A 43 -6.51 18.01 -28.28
C ILE A 43 -5.19 17.24 -28.08
N LYS A 44 -4.04 17.86 -28.41
CA LYS A 44 -2.69 17.27 -28.33
C LYS A 44 -2.52 15.98 -29.13
N ASP A 45 -2.61 14.83 -28.49
CA ASP A 45 -2.35 13.50 -29.03
C ASP A 45 -3.54 12.54 -28.81
N ARG A 46 -4.66 13.04 -28.26
CA ARG A 46 -5.85 12.22 -27.98
C ARG A 46 -7.07 12.76 -28.73
N PHE A 47 -7.61 11.93 -29.63
CA PHE A 47 -8.71 12.31 -30.51
C PHE A 47 -9.73 11.19 -30.67
N VAL A 48 -10.98 11.57 -30.88
CA VAL A 48 -12.02 10.71 -31.45
C VAL A 48 -12.16 11.07 -32.92
N VAL A 49 -12.15 10.08 -33.82
CA VAL A 49 -12.34 10.29 -35.25
C VAL A 49 -13.64 9.63 -35.73
N GLN A 50 -14.38 10.32 -36.59
CA GLN A 50 -15.60 9.81 -37.20
C GLN A 50 -15.65 10.19 -38.68
N THR A 51 -16.26 9.35 -39.52
CA THR A 51 -16.57 9.71 -40.91
C THR A 51 -17.93 10.39 -40.97
N ARG A 52 -17.94 11.65 -41.42
CA ARG A 52 -19.13 12.52 -41.44
C ARG A 52 -19.11 13.43 -42.67
N SER A 53 -20.26 14.00 -43.00
CA SER A 53 -20.42 15.07 -44.00
C SER A 53 -21.40 16.11 -43.46
N GLY A 54 -21.40 17.30 -44.04
CA GLY A 54 -22.24 18.42 -43.65
C GLY A 54 -21.72 19.21 -42.45
N ASP A 55 -22.65 19.80 -41.72
CA ASP A 55 -22.39 20.59 -40.52
C ASP A 55 -22.36 19.69 -39.29
N ILE A 56 -21.28 19.76 -38.52
CA ILE A 56 -21.06 18.89 -37.35
C ILE A 56 -20.85 19.78 -36.13
N ALA A 57 -21.64 19.59 -35.09
CA ALA A 57 -21.39 20.27 -33.81
C ALA A 57 -20.10 19.72 -33.17
N CYS A 58 -19.18 20.60 -32.81
CA CYS A 58 -17.91 20.23 -32.22
C CYS A 58 -18.05 19.99 -30.71
N THR A 59 -18.68 18.88 -30.33
CA THR A 59 -19.02 18.58 -28.93
C THR A 59 -18.82 17.11 -28.59
N VAL A 60 -18.63 16.79 -27.32
CA VAL A 60 -18.62 15.41 -26.80
C VAL A 60 -19.86 14.64 -27.24
N ALA A 61 -21.04 15.26 -27.19
CA ALA A 61 -22.30 14.62 -27.58
C ALA A 61 -22.30 14.16 -29.06
N SER A 62 -21.70 14.94 -29.95
CA SER A 62 -21.60 14.59 -31.38
C SER A 62 -20.58 13.48 -31.67
N PHE A 63 -19.52 13.39 -30.85
CA PHE A 63 -18.43 12.43 -31.05
C PHE A 63 -18.53 11.18 -30.16
N GLY A 64 -19.42 11.16 -29.17
CA GLY A 64 -19.74 10.01 -28.33
C GLY A 64 -18.79 9.77 -27.15
N SER A 65 -17.66 10.47 -27.07
CA SER A 65 -16.74 10.41 -25.94
C SER A 65 -15.89 11.68 -25.82
N ASP A 66 -15.44 11.98 -24.60
CA ASP A 66 -14.43 13.02 -24.34
C ASP A 66 -13.04 12.36 -24.34
N PRO A 67 -12.20 12.58 -25.37
CA PRO A 67 -10.87 11.98 -25.44
C PRO A 67 -9.89 12.56 -24.42
N TYR A 68 -10.20 13.74 -23.85
CA TYR A 68 -9.32 14.41 -22.90
C TYR A 68 -10.13 15.26 -21.90
N PRO A 69 -10.71 14.63 -20.86
CA PRO A 69 -11.52 15.34 -19.86
C PRO A 69 -10.78 16.51 -19.19
N GLY A 70 -11.48 17.63 -19.03
CA GLY A 70 -10.94 18.83 -18.37
C GLY A 70 -10.13 19.77 -19.26
N LEU A 71 -9.92 19.43 -20.54
CA LEU A 71 -9.35 20.35 -21.54
C LEU A 71 -10.39 20.72 -22.60
N ALA A 72 -10.19 21.86 -23.26
CA ALA A 72 -11.02 22.31 -24.39
C ALA A 72 -10.53 21.65 -25.69
N LYS A 73 -11.43 20.96 -26.40
CA LYS A 73 -11.10 20.22 -27.62
C LYS A 73 -11.25 21.09 -28.86
N LYS A 74 -10.75 20.61 -29.98
CA LYS A 74 -10.93 21.21 -31.30
C LYS A 74 -11.41 20.15 -32.28
N CYS A 75 -12.18 20.59 -33.26
CA CYS A 75 -12.52 19.78 -34.41
C CYS A 75 -11.62 20.09 -35.59
N ALA A 76 -11.27 19.07 -36.35
CA ALA A 76 -10.51 19.20 -37.57
C ALA A 76 -11.01 18.24 -38.66
N VAL A 77 -10.89 18.63 -39.92
CA VAL A 77 -11.27 17.82 -41.09
C VAL A 77 -10.02 17.25 -41.76
N GLY A 78 -10.01 15.94 -42.01
CA GLY A 78 -8.96 15.25 -42.77
C GLY A 78 -9.36 15.04 -44.24
N PRO A 79 -8.57 14.35 -45.07
CA PRO A 79 -8.79 14.27 -46.52
C PRO A 79 -10.14 13.64 -46.92
N ILE A 80 -10.68 14.06 -48.08
CA ILE A 80 -11.94 13.56 -48.65
C ILE A 80 -11.70 12.13 -49.19
N GLY A 81 -12.57 11.18 -48.85
CA GLY A 81 -12.48 9.80 -49.35
C GLY A 81 -11.40 8.92 -48.69
N GLY A 82 -10.71 9.41 -47.65
CA GLY A 82 -9.82 8.60 -46.84
C GLY A 82 -10.62 7.63 -45.96
N ALA A 83 -10.36 6.33 -46.07
CA ALA A 83 -10.75 5.39 -45.03
C ALA A 83 -10.14 5.86 -43.70
N ALA A 84 -10.89 5.73 -42.59
CA ALA A 84 -10.31 5.95 -41.28
C ALA A 84 -9.03 5.10 -41.20
N PRO A 85 -7.86 5.67 -40.84
CA PRO A 85 -6.66 4.86 -40.69
C PRO A 85 -6.98 3.75 -39.71
N THR A 86 -6.85 2.49 -40.16
CA THR A 86 -6.90 1.33 -39.27
C THR A 86 -5.92 1.65 -38.15
N PRO A 87 -6.33 1.59 -36.87
CA PRO A 87 -5.39 1.76 -35.77
C PRO A 87 -4.20 0.86 -36.05
N ALA A 88 -2.99 1.43 -36.06
CA ALA A 88 -1.81 0.59 -35.97
C ALA A 88 -2.04 -0.33 -34.77
N PRO A 89 -1.77 -1.65 -34.86
CA PRO A 89 -1.85 -2.50 -33.69
C PRO A 89 -1.06 -1.80 -32.59
N ASP A 90 -1.69 -1.58 -31.44
CA ASP A 90 -0.96 -1.11 -30.27
C ASP A 90 0.29 -2.00 -30.17
N PRO A 91 1.49 -1.42 -30.01
CA PRO A 91 2.66 -2.24 -29.72
C PRO A 91 2.26 -3.19 -28.61
N GLU A 92 2.46 -4.50 -28.83
CA GLU A 92 2.19 -5.52 -27.83
C GLU A 92 2.75 -4.98 -26.50
N PRO A 93 1.92 -4.83 -25.45
CA PRO A 93 2.38 -4.27 -24.20
C PRO A 93 3.64 -5.02 -23.82
N ALA A 94 4.75 -4.30 -23.67
CA ALA A 94 5.97 -4.91 -23.15
C ALA A 94 5.55 -5.75 -21.93
N PRO A 95 5.95 -7.04 -21.84
CA PRO A 95 5.53 -7.89 -20.73
C PRO A 95 5.73 -7.12 -19.44
N ALA A 96 4.65 -6.87 -18.70
CA ALA A 96 4.75 -6.15 -17.44
C ALA A 96 5.82 -6.84 -16.60
N ALA A 97 6.74 -6.05 -16.03
CA ALA A 97 7.89 -6.59 -15.31
C ALA A 97 7.42 -7.60 -14.25
N ASP A 98 8.06 -8.79 -14.21
CA ASP A 98 7.73 -9.83 -13.24
C ASP A 98 7.97 -9.32 -11.82
N ALA A 99 6.88 -8.99 -11.11
CA ALA A 99 6.94 -8.41 -9.78
C ALA A 99 7.59 -9.33 -8.74
N SER A 100 7.74 -10.63 -9.03
CA SER A 100 8.42 -11.58 -8.14
C SER A 100 9.95 -11.40 -8.09
N LYS A 101 10.52 -10.66 -9.04
CA LYS A 101 11.96 -10.33 -9.11
C LYS A 101 12.27 -8.85 -8.88
N GLU A 102 11.27 -8.04 -8.58
CA GLU A 102 11.44 -6.62 -8.34
C GLU A 102 12.13 -6.37 -6.98
N ALA A 103 12.99 -5.36 -6.95
CA ALA A 103 13.63 -4.89 -5.72
C ALA A 103 12.82 -3.76 -5.08
N ALA A 104 12.97 -3.58 -3.77
CA ALA A 104 12.34 -2.49 -3.06
C ALA A 104 12.77 -1.12 -3.63
N PRO A 105 11.85 -0.16 -3.79
CA PRO A 105 12.17 1.18 -4.26
C PRO A 105 13.16 1.90 -3.33
N ALA A 106 13.99 2.77 -3.91
CA ALA A 106 14.95 3.58 -3.16
C ALA A 106 14.31 4.61 -2.19
N GLY A 107 13.03 4.93 -2.38
CA GLY A 107 12.27 5.91 -1.58
C GLY A 107 11.81 5.39 -0.22
N GLY A 108 12.57 4.52 0.43
CA GLY A 108 12.23 3.91 1.72
C GLY A 108 13.42 3.19 2.33
N TRP A 109 13.32 2.88 3.62
CA TRP A 109 14.39 2.24 4.39
C TRP A 109 14.82 0.88 3.85
N ALA A 110 13.94 0.13 3.17
CA ALA A 110 14.30 -1.14 2.52
C ALA A 110 15.19 -0.96 1.27
N GLY A 111 15.19 0.23 0.65
CA GLY A 111 16.11 0.58 -0.42
C GLY A 111 17.52 0.95 0.06
N SER A 112 17.70 1.17 1.37
CA SER A 112 18.99 1.48 2.00
C SER A 112 19.78 0.20 2.31
N ASN A 113 21.01 0.35 2.82
CA ASN A 113 21.84 -0.78 3.29
C ASN A 113 22.03 -1.89 2.23
N GLY A 114 22.30 -1.50 0.98
CA GLY A 114 22.44 -2.45 -0.14
C GLY A 114 21.12 -2.86 -0.80
N GLY A 115 19.98 -2.39 -0.28
CA GLY A 115 18.65 -2.63 -0.84
C GLY A 115 18.05 -3.98 -0.47
N THR A 116 16.81 -4.20 -0.92
CA THR A 116 16.07 -5.46 -0.72
C THR A 116 15.67 -6.00 -2.08
N THR A 117 16.25 -7.14 -2.48
CA THR A 117 16.00 -7.84 -3.75
C THR A 117 15.25 -9.16 -3.56
N GLY A 118 15.07 -9.60 -2.30
CA GLY A 118 14.40 -10.85 -1.96
C GLY A 118 15.02 -12.04 -2.67
N GLY A 119 14.17 -12.80 -3.35
CA GLY A 119 14.52 -13.96 -4.15
C GLY A 119 14.89 -13.68 -5.60
N ALA A 120 15.11 -12.44 -6.02
CA ALA A 120 15.30 -12.10 -7.45
C ALA A 120 16.39 -12.92 -8.17
N ALA A 121 17.43 -13.32 -7.43
CA ALA A 121 18.52 -14.16 -7.93
C ALA A 121 18.22 -15.68 -7.93
N ALA A 122 16.98 -16.11 -7.63
CA ALA A 122 16.60 -17.50 -7.61
C ALA A 122 16.78 -18.15 -8.98
N ALA A 123 17.44 -19.31 -9.01
CA ALA A 123 17.45 -20.18 -10.17
C ALA A 123 16.02 -20.67 -10.47
N ALA A 124 15.75 -21.08 -11.71
CA ALA A 124 14.42 -21.60 -12.10
C ALA A 124 13.94 -22.76 -11.22
N THR A 125 14.87 -23.59 -10.72
CA THR A 125 14.59 -24.71 -9.80
C THR A 125 14.28 -24.29 -8.36
N ALA A 126 14.47 -23.01 -8.02
CA ALA A 126 14.19 -22.38 -6.73
C ALA A 126 12.98 -21.42 -6.81
N ILE A 127 12.18 -21.53 -7.88
CA ILE A 127 10.91 -20.82 -8.04
C ILE A 127 9.79 -21.84 -7.84
N TYR A 128 9.03 -21.67 -6.77
CA TYR A 128 7.96 -22.57 -6.37
C TYR A 128 6.60 -21.94 -6.67
N LYS A 129 5.64 -22.75 -7.10
CA LYS A 129 4.23 -22.37 -7.22
C LYS A 129 3.41 -23.28 -6.31
N VAL A 130 2.69 -22.71 -5.36
CA VAL A 130 2.05 -23.46 -4.25
C VAL A 130 0.60 -22.99 -4.02
N ASN A 131 -0.29 -23.92 -3.68
CA ASN A 131 -1.69 -23.63 -3.30
C ASN A 131 -2.19 -24.44 -2.11
N THR A 132 -1.30 -25.11 -1.38
CA THR A 132 -1.65 -25.78 -0.12
C THR A 132 -0.62 -25.45 0.96
N PRO A 133 -0.98 -25.54 2.25
CA PRO A 133 -0.01 -25.34 3.32
C PRO A 133 1.17 -26.30 3.26
N SER A 134 0.94 -27.59 2.96
CA SER A 134 2.03 -28.57 2.87
C SER A 134 3.07 -28.19 1.80
N GLN A 135 2.61 -27.72 0.63
CA GLN A 135 3.48 -27.21 -0.42
C GLN A 135 4.21 -25.94 -0.01
N LEU A 136 3.50 -24.97 0.61
CA LEU A 136 4.08 -23.73 1.10
C LEU A 136 5.19 -23.99 2.12
N LEU A 137 4.91 -24.81 3.14
CA LEU A 137 5.86 -25.17 4.18
C LEU A 137 7.08 -25.92 3.63
N ALA A 138 6.89 -26.78 2.63
CA ALA A 138 7.99 -27.44 1.94
C ALA A 138 8.87 -26.44 1.17
N ALA A 139 8.25 -25.51 0.42
CA ALA A 139 8.96 -24.48 -0.34
C ALA A 139 9.76 -23.52 0.56
N LEU A 140 9.22 -23.15 1.71
CA LEU A 140 9.91 -22.29 2.70
C LEU A 140 11.16 -22.94 3.28
N LYS A 141 11.11 -24.26 3.54
CA LYS A 141 12.25 -25.03 4.04
C LYS A 141 13.31 -25.28 2.97
N ALA A 142 12.93 -25.20 1.69
CA ALA A 142 13.84 -25.43 0.59
C ALA A 142 14.92 -24.34 0.50
N GLN A 143 16.06 -24.69 -0.10
CA GLN A 143 17.14 -23.76 -0.43
C GLN A 143 17.87 -23.09 0.77
N GLY A 144 17.50 -23.36 2.02
CA GLY A 144 18.15 -22.72 3.19
C GLY A 144 18.11 -21.20 3.09
N SER A 145 19.27 -20.54 3.12
CA SER A 145 19.40 -19.08 2.91
C SER A 145 19.67 -18.67 1.45
N ASN A 146 19.68 -19.62 0.50
CA ASN A 146 19.83 -19.30 -0.92
C ASN A 146 18.55 -18.65 -1.46
N ALA A 147 18.73 -17.86 -2.52
CA ALA A 147 17.66 -17.13 -3.18
C ALA A 147 16.51 -18.05 -3.60
N LYS A 148 15.27 -17.72 -3.21
CA LYS A 148 14.06 -18.46 -3.60
C LYS A 148 12.88 -17.54 -3.82
N ILE A 149 12.01 -17.92 -4.75
CA ILE A 149 10.73 -17.25 -4.99
C ILE A 149 9.62 -18.26 -4.75
N ILE A 150 8.62 -17.89 -3.95
CA ILE A 150 7.47 -18.73 -3.63
C ILE A 150 6.22 -17.96 -4.07
N LYS A 151 5.59 -18.44 -5.14
CA LYS A 151 4.38 -17.89 -5.74
C LYS A 151 3.16 -18.65 -5.20
N LEU A 152 2.29 -17.96 -4.47
CA LEU A 152 1.05 -18.51 -3.93
C LEU A 152 -0.08 -18.29 -4.93
N TYR A 153 -1.02 -19.21 -5.01
CA TYR A 153 -2.26 -19.02 -5.76
C TYR A 153 -3.45 -19.66 -5.06
N GLY A 154 -4.66 -19.13 -5.31
CA GLY A 154 -5.87 -19.57 -4.61
C GLY A 154 -5.83 -19.26 -3.12
N THR A 155 -6.55 -20.04 -2.32
CA THR A 155 -6.58 -19.91 -0.86
C THR A 155 -5.72 -20.97 -0.20
N ILE A 156 -4.76 -20.54 0.60
CA ILE A 156 -3.98 -21.37 1.52
C ILE A 156 -4.47 -21.08 2.93
N ASP A 157 -5.24 -21.99 3.52
CA ASP A 157 -5.65 -21.92 4.92
C ASP A 157 -4.75 -22.83 5.75
N MET A 158 -4.01 -22.27 6.70
CA MET A 158 -3.10 -23.04 7.55
C MET A 158 -3.82 -24.01 8.50
N ALA A 159 -5.15 -23.94 8.61
CA ALA A 159 -5.99 -24.91 9.31
C ALA A 159 -6.56 -26.01 8.39
N SER A 160 -6.11 -26.13 7.14
CA SER A 160 -6.57 -27.18 6.22
C SER A 160 -6.12 -28.59 6.63
N ALA A 161 -6.81 -29.60 6.08
CA ALA A 161 -6.55 -31.01 6.39
C ALA A 161 -5.12 -31.47 6.08
N ASP A 162 -4.49 -30.97 5.02
CA ASP A 162 -3.09 -31.29 4.67
C ASP A 162 -2.06 -30.63 5.60
N ASN A 163 -2.52 -29.78 6.53
CA ASN A 163 -1.75 -29.27 7.65
C ASN A 163 -2.34 -29.72 9.00
N GLY A 164 -3.06 -30.84 9.06
CA GLY A 164 -3.59 -31.40 10.32
C GLY A 164 -4.98 -30.90 10.75
N GLY A 165 -5.64 -30.06 9.94
CA GLY A 165 -7.00 -29.59 10.22
C GLY A 165 -7.07 -28.45 11.24
N PRO A 166 -8.26 -28.21 11.84
CA PRO A 166 -8.48 -27.15 12.82
C PRO A 166 -7.45 -27.16 13.96
N PHE A 167 -7.03 -25.98 14.43
CA PHE A 167 -6.12 -25.92 15.58
C PHE A 167 -6.81 -26.38 16.86
N THR A 168 -6.08 -27.19 17.62
CA THR A 168 -6.56 -27.79 18.88
C THR A 168 -6.20 -26.97 20.11
N GLY A 169 -5.31 -25.98 19.96
CA GLY A 169 -4.94 -25.01 20.99
C GLY A 169 -3.80 -24.11 20.55
N THR A 170 -3.43 -23.14 21.39
CA THR A 170 -2.40 -22.12 21.08
C THR A 170 -1.05 -22.75 20.71
N SER A 171 -0.58 -23.79 21.41
CA SER A 171 0.69 -24.45 21.09
C SER A 171 0.68 -25.11 19.71
N ASP A 172 -0.44 -25.73 19.36
CA ASP A 172 -0.66 -26.37 18.06
C ASP A 172 -0.73 -25.32 16.94
N GLN A 173 -1.49 -24.24 17.15
CA GLN A 173 -1.56 -23.12 16.23
C GLN A 173 -0.19 -22.46 16.03
N SER A 174 0.55 -22.16 17.11
CA SER A 174 1.89 -21.55 17.04
C SER A 174 2.90 -22.34 16.21
N LEU A 175 2.75 -23.67 16.17
CA LEU A 175 3.57 -24.55 15.35
C LEU A 175 3.09 -24.58 13.90
N ARG A 176 1.79 -24.73 13.66
CA ARG A 176 1.23 -25.03 12.33
C ARG A 176 0.82 -23.81 11.51
N SER A 177 0.49 -22.68 12.13
CA SER A 177 0.18 -21.42 11.43
C SER A 177 1.42 -20.72 10.88
N LYS A 178 2.61 -21.09 11.37
CA LYS A 178 3.85 -20.35 11.13
C LYS A 178 4.39 -20.52 9.71
N VAL A 179 4.37 -19.43 8.96
CA VAL A 179 4.96 -19.28 7.63
C VAL A 179 6.34 -18.64 7.80
N LYS A 180 7.36 -19.43 8.17
CA LYS A 180 8.72 -18.91 8.42
C LYS A 180 9.44 -18.60 7.11
N VAL A 181 9.61 -17.31 6.79
CA VAL A 181 10.30 -16.84 5.58
C VAL A 181 11.75 -16.50 5.92
N GLY A 182 12.69 -17.28 5.40
CA GLY A 182 14.13 -17.09 5.60
C GLY A 182 14.75 -16.05 4.66
N SER A 183 16.05 -15.80 4.83
CA SER A 183 16.79 -14.82 4.03
C SER A 183 16.72 -15.07 2.53
N ASN A 184 16.87 -13.99 1.75
CA ASN A 184 16.89 -14.00 0.27
C ASN A 184 15.63 -14.64 -0.34
N SER A 185 14.46 -14.27 0.19
CA SER A 185 13.19 -14.88 -0.22
C SER A 185 12.22 -13.83 -0.73
N THR A 186 11.50 -14.17 -1.80
CA THR A 186 10.28 -13.46 -2.21
C THR A 186 9.09 -14.38 -2.01
N LEU A 187 8.16 -14.01 -1.13
CA LEU A 187 6.86 -14.63 -0.96
C LEU A 187 5.82 -13.74 -1.65
N ILE A 188 5.14 -14.23 -2.67
CA ILE A 188 4.26 -13.39 -3.48
C ILE A 188 2.99 -14.10 -3.94
N GLY A 189 1.84 -13.44 -3.91
CA GLY A 189 0.60 -13.99 -4.45
C GLY A 189 0.45 -13.77 -5.95
N MET A 190 -0.25 -14.67 -6.63
CA MET A 190 -0.61 -14.58 -8.05
C MET A 190 -2.03 -14.04 -8.22
N GLY A 191 -2.29 -13.24 -9.25
CA GLY A 191 -3.62 -12.64 -9.46
C GLY A 191 -4.01 -11.68 -8.33
N SER A 192 -5.30 -11.35 -8.23
CA SER A 192 -5.83 -10.41 -7.25
C SER A 192 -6.43 -11.07 -6.00
N ASP A 193 -6.65 -12.38 -6.03
CA ASP A 193 -7.48 -13.11 -5.08
C ASP A 193 -6.72 -14.17 -4.27
N THR A 194 -5.39 -14.25 -4.44
CA THR A 194 -4.56 -15.16 -3.63
C THR A 194 -4.69 -14.82 -2.15
N ARG A 195 -5.03 -15.83 -1.35
CA ARG A 195 -5.33 -15.71 0.07
C ARG A 195 -4.42 -16.56 0.93
N LEU A 196 -3.93 -15.97 2.01
CA LEU A 196 -3.34 -16.69 3.13
C LEU A 196 -4.25 -16.52 4.33
N VAL A 197 -4.79 -17.62 4.85
CA VAL A 197 -5.76 -17.64 5.95
C VAL A 197 -5.12 -18.36 7.13
N ASN A 198 -5.34 -17.84 8.34
CA ASN A 198 -4.80 -18.40 9.58
C ASN A 198 -3.27 -18.55 9.59
N GLY A 199 -2.55 -17.84 8.73
CA GLY A 199 -1.11 -17.87 8.63
C GLY A 199 -0.47 -16.74 9.41
N SER A 200 0.64 -17.03 10.10
CA SER A 200 1.52 -16.04 10.72
C SER A 200 2.86 -16.05 9.99
N ILE A 201 3.09 -15.05 9.14
CA ILE A 201 4.34 -14.88 8.39
C ILE A 201 5.41 -14.40 9.36
N SER A 202 6.41 -15.26 9.60
CA SER A 202 7.50 -14.99 10.53
C SER A 202 8.80 -14.77 9.78
N ILE A 203 9.30 -13.53 9.83
CA ILE A 203 10.60 -13.12 9.30
C ILE A 203 11.49 -12.85 10.52
N SER A 204 12.20 -13.90 10.94
CA SER A 204 13.02 -13.88 12.16
C SER A 204 14.44 -14.30 11.86
N ASP A 205 15.40 -13.52 12.36
CA ASP A 205 16.84 -13.73 12.15
C ASP A 205 17.20 -13.84 10.66
N ALA A 206 16.55 -13.01 9.85
CA ALA A 206 16.61 -13.06 8.39
C ALA A 206 17.02 -11.71 7.79
N GLN A 207 17.47 -11.75 6.54
CA GLN A 207 17.72 -10.54 5.77
C GLN A 207 17.29 -10.68 4.32
N ASN A 208 17.01 -9.55 3.68
CA ASN A 208 16.67 -9.49 2.26
C ASN A 208 15.41 -10.32 1.94
N VAL A 209 14.26 -9.86 2.43
CA VAL A 209 12.98 -10.58 2.31
C VAL A 209 11.90 -9.68 1.72
N ILE A 210 11.10 -10.23 0.81
CA ILE A 210 9.98 -9.55 0.15
C ILE A 210 8.69 -10.35 0.40
N VAL A 211 7.61 -9.67 0.80
CA VAL A 211 6.26 -10.23 0.95
C VAL A 211 5.26 -9.37 0.18
N ARG A 212 4.63 -9.91 -0.88
CA ARG A 212 3.81 -9.09 -1.79
C ARG A 212 2.53 -9.74 -2.29
N ASN A 213 1.55 -8.91 -2.66
CA ASN A 213 0.35 -9.32 -3.39
C ASN A 213 -0.47 -10.46 -2.73
N LEU A 214 -0.54 -10.49 -1.40
CA LEU A 214 -1.34 -11.46 -0.66
C LEU A 214 -2.56 -10.80 0.01
N ASN A 215 -3.71 -11.46 -0.07
CA ASN A 215 -4.84 -11.17 0.81
C ASN A 215 -4.67 -12.01 2.08
N ILE A 216 -4.18 -11.38 3.14
CA ILE A 216 -3.89 -12.02 4.42
C ILE A 216 -5.11 -11.83 5.33
N VAL A 217 -5.75 -12.94 5.68
CA VAL A 217 -6.78 -12.97 6.71
C VAL A 217 -6.07 -13.18 8.04
N ASN A 218 -6.21 -12.19 8.94
CA ASN A 218 -5.50 -12.16 10.21
C ASN A 218 -5.77 -13.44 11.02
N PRO A 219 -4.74 -14.05 11.62
CA PRO A 219 -4.93 -15.26 12.40
C PRO A 219 -5.76 -14.96 13.65
N CYS A 220 -6.82 -15.74 13.84
CA CYS A 220 -7.64 -15.72 15.04
C CYS A 220 -7.12 -16.81 15.99
N ASP A 221 -6.59 -16.43 17.15
CA ASP A 221 -6.14 -17.37 18.18
C ASP A 221 -7.32 -18.23 18.66
N VAL A 222 -7.14 -19.55 18.67
CA VAL A 222 -8.20 -20.48 19.11
C VAL A 222 -8.41 -20.45 20.62
N ASN A 223 -7.42 -20.00 21.41
CA ASN A 223 -7.52 -19.92 22.87
C ASN A 223 -7.02 -18.55 23.42
N PRO A 224 -7.72 -17.44 23.15
CA PRO A 224 -7.39 -16.15 23.76
C PRO A 224 -7.42 -16.23 25.29
N VAL A 225 -6.52 -15.50 25.94
CA VAL A 225 -6.32 -15.51 27.39
C VAL A 225 -6.88 -14.24 28.03
N TRP A 226 -7.67 -14.41 29.08
CA TRP A 226 -8.16 -13.29 29.89
C TRP A 226 -7.10 -12.86 30.90
N ASP A 227 -6.74 -11.57 30.88
CA ASP A 227 -5.95 -10.93 31.93
C ASP A 227 -6.80 -9.88 32.65
N PRO A 228 -7.21 -10.11 33.92
CA PRO A 228 -7.98 -9.12 34.69
C PRO A 228 -7.20 -7.85 35.03
N ASN A 229 -5.87 -7.85 34.91
CA ASN A 229 -5.00 -6.73 35.23
C ASN A 229 -4.58 -5.92 34.00
N ASP A 230 -4.95 -6.36 32.80
CA ASP A 230 -4.72 -5.61 31.57
C ASP A 230 -5.77 -4.48 31.46
N GLY A 231 -5.33 -3.26 31.82
CA GLY A 231 -6.19 -2.08 31.90
C GLY A 231 -7.11 -2.09 33.13
N SER A 232 -8.00 -1.10 33.22
CA SER A 232 -8.86 -0.91 34.40
C SER A 232 -10.00 -1.93 34.55
N SER A 233 -10.24 -2.74 33.52
CA SER A 233 -11.38 -3.66 33.44
C SER A 233 -11.01 -5.05 32.90
N GLY A 234 -9.71 -5.36 32.83
CA GLY A 234 -9.15 -6.57 32.23
C GLY A 234 -9.30 -6.62 30.70
N ASN A 235 -8.53 -7.44 29.99
CA ASN A 235 -8.66 -7.62 28.54
C ASN A 235 -8.44 -9.09 28.13
N TRP A 236 -8.99 -9.46 26.98
CA TRP A 236 -8.60 -10.69 26.28
C TRP A 236 -7.41 -10.41 25.38
N ASN A 237 -6.41 -11.28 25.43
CA ASN A 237 -5.19 -11.18 24.65
C ASN A 237 -4.99 -12.45 23.81
N SER A 238 -4.42 -12.25 22.62
CA SER A 238 -4.13 -13.27 21.62
C SER A 238 -2.68 -13.15 21.18
N GLU A 239 -2.13 -14.23 20.62
CA GLU A 239 -0.68 -14.33 20.42
C GLU A 239 -0.21 -14.14 18.97
N PHE A 240 -1.13 -14.14 18.00
CA PHE A 240 -0.77 -14.29 16.59
C PHE A 240 -0.96 -13.01 15.80
N ASP A 241 0.14 -12.58 15.18
CA ASP A 241 0.14 -11.53 14.18
C ASP A 241 0.19 -12.11 12.76
N SER A 242 -0.38 -11.39 11.79
CA SER A 242 -0.29 -11.76 10.37
C SER A 242 1.15 -11.76 9.85
N VAL A 243 1.93 -10.72 10.16
CA VAL A 243 3.34 -10.60 9.80
C VAL A 243 4.15 -10.17 11.03
N VAL A 244 5.21 -10.90 11.33
CA VAL A 244 6.17 -10.56 12.38
C VAL A 244 7.56 -10.46 11.81
N ILE A 245 8.16 -9.28 11.90
CA ILE A 245 9.54 -8.98 11.55
C ILE A 245 10.32 -8.80 12.85
N SER A 246 11.23 -9.73 13.14
CA SER A 246 12.00 -9.73 14.39
C SER A 246 13.48 -9.98 14.10
N ASN A 247 14.36 -9.18 14.70
CA ASN A 247 15.81 -9.27 14.50
C ASN A 247 16.21 -9.46 13.02
N SER A 248 15.56 -8.71 12.12
CA SER A 248 15.70 -8.90 10.68
C SER A 248 15.97 -7.60 9.95
N LYS A 249 16.64 -7.68 8.80
CA LYS A 249 17.09 -6.50 8.04
C LYS A 249 16.70 -6.54 6.58
N ASN A 250 16.44 -5.39 5.96
CA ASN A 250 16.14 -5.29 4.53
C ASN A 250 14.89 -6.12 4.18
N VAL A 251 13.73 -5.62 4.62
CA VAL A 251 12.44 -6.29 4.43
C VAL A 251 11.46 -5.36 3.72
N TRP A 252 10.79 -5.87 2.70
CA TRP A 252 9.79 -5.12 1.94
C TRP A 252 8.44 -5.85 1.94
N VAL A 253 7.42 -5.20 2.49
CA VAL A 253 6.05 -5.70 2.55
C VAL A 253 5.18 -4.78 1.69
N ASP A 254 4.69 -5.28 0.56
CA ASP A 254 4.09 -4.41 -0.46
C ASP A 254 2.87 -4.99 -1.21
N HIS A 255 1.87 -4.16 -1.50
CA HIS A 255 0.63 -4.56 -2.20
C HIS A 255 -0.11 -5.73 -1.54
N ASN A 256 -0.06 -5.87 -0.22
CA ASN A 256 -0.87 -6.86 0.50
C ASN A 256 -2.17 -6.24 1.02
N VAL A 257 -3.16 -7.09 1.27
CA VAL A 257 -4.34 -6.76 2.07
C VAL A 257 -4.23 -7.49 3.41
N PHE A 258 -4.54 -6.83 4.51
CA PHE A 258 -4.64 -7.41 5.85
C PHE A 258 -6.03 -7.15 6.40
N THR A 259 -6.74 -8.20 6.84
CA THR A 259 -8.12 -8.04 7.35
C THR A 259 -8.54 -9.13 8.32
N ASP A 260 -9.42 -8.81 9.27
CA ASP A 260 -10.11 -9.81 10.09
C ASP A 260 -11.29 -10.45 9.33
N ALA A 261 -11.73 -9.86 8.21
CA ALA A 261 -12.82 -10.42 7.43
C ALA A 261 -12.47 -11.82 6.87
N PRO A 262 -13.38 -12.80 6.92
CA PRO A 262 -14.81 -12.64 7.22
C PRO A 262 -15.18 -12.73 8.72
N LEU A 263 -14.24 -12.99 9.63
CA LEU A 263 -14.48 -13.12 11.06
C LEU A 263 -14.09 -11.82 11.79
N THR A 264 -14.85 -10.75 11.58
CA THR A 264 -14.65 -9.48 12.27
C THR A 264 -15.00 -9.56 13.76
N ASP A 265 -14.48 -8.63 14.57
CA ASP A 265 -14.56 -8.68 16.04
C ASP A 265 -16.00 -8.70 16.59
N ASP A 266 -16.98 -8.15 15.86
CA ASP A 266 -18.41 -8.21 16.21
C ASP A 266 -19.00 -9.62 16.13
N LYS A 267 -18.32 -10.55 15.48
CA LYS A 267 -18.72 -11.96 15.35
C LYS A 267 -18.10 -12.86 16.43
N LEU A 268 -17.19 -12.31 17.24
CA LEU A 268 -16.56 -13.04 18.32
C LEU A 268 -17.46 -13.06 19.56
N PRO A 269 -17.37 -14.12 20.40
CA PRO A 269 -18.19 -14.22 21.59
C PRO A 269 -17.82 -13.13 22.61
N ILE A 270 -18.81 -12.70 23.38
CA ILE A 270 -18.59 -11.85 24.57
C ILE A 270 -18.37 -12.75 25.79
N SER A 271 -17.28 -12.53 26.51
CA SER A 271 -16.97 -13.18 27.79
C SER A 271 -16.29 -12.19 28.72
N ASN A 272 -16.54 -12.28 30.03
CA ASN A 272 -16.05 -11.30 31.01
C ASN A 272 -16.46 -9.84 30.68
N GLY A 273 -17.62 -9.66 30.03
CA GLY A 273 -18.15 -8.35 29.64
C GLY A 273 -17.42 -7.70 28.46
N LYS A 274 -16.52 -8.41 27.78
CA LYS A 274 -15.73 -7.92 26.65
C LYS A 274 -15.77 -8.89 25.47
N VAL A 275 -15.49 -8.38 24.27
CA VAL A 275 -15.20 -9.23 23.12
C VAL A 275 -14.02 -10.13 23.48
N LYS A 276 -14.17 -11.44 23.27
CA LYS A 276 -13.09 -12.41 23.43
C LYS A 276 -12.14 -12.28 22.24
N GLN A 277 -11.32 -11.23 22.29
CA GLN A 277 -10.46 -10.77 21.20
C GLN A 277 -9.50 -11.88 20.77
N CYS A 278 -9.69 -12.41 19.56
CA CYS A 278 -8.85 -13.47 19.01
C CYS A 278 -7.74 -12.97 18.09
N HIS A 279 -7.80 -11.72 17.64
CA HIS A 279 -6.77 -11.11 16.81
C HIS A 279 -5.78 -10.31 17.68
N ASP A 280 -4.50 -10.32 17.32
CA ASP A 280 -3.52 -9.37 17.87
C ASP A 280 -3.06 -8.35 16.82
N GLY A 281 -1.83 -8.43 16.34
CA GLY A 281 -1.25 -7.53 15.34
C GLY A 281 -1.55 -7.89 13.88
N ALA A 282 -1.56 -6.91 12.99
CA ALA A 282 -1.45 -7.18 11.55
C ALA A 282 0.01 -7.29 11.11
N LEU A 283 0.85 -6.30 11.44
CA LEU A 283 2.26 -6.28 11.07
C LEU A 283 3.14 -5.66 12.16
N ASP A 284 3.97 -6.49 12.76
CA ASP A 284 4.86 -6.10 13.86
C ASP A 284 6.33 -6.08 13.43
N VAL A 285 7.06 -5.02 13.81
CA VAL A 285 8.50 -4.86 13.62
C VAL A 285 9.17 -4.68 14.99
N LYS A 286 9.96 -5.66 15.42
CA LYS A 286 10.51 -5.70 16.79
C LYS A 286 11.96 -6.21 16.85
N ASN A 287 12.53 -6.13 18.05
CA ASN A 287 13.79 -6.76 18.44
C ASN A 287 14.96 -6.40 17.51
N GLY A 288 15.27 -5.11 17.39
CA GLY A 288 16.43 -4.64 16.62
C GLY A 288 16.31 -4.77 15.10
N SER A 289 15.10 -5.03 14.56
CA SER A 289 14.89 -5.07 13.11
C SER A 289 15.17 -3.70 12.47
N ASP A 290 15.65 -3.69 11.22
CA ASP A 290 16.04 -2.47 10.50
C ASP A 290 15.79 -2.56 9.00
N TYR A 291 15.78 -1.41 8.33
CA TYR A 291 15.68 -1.30 6.87
C TYR A 291 14.38 -1.94 6.35
N VAL A 292 13.25 -1.57 6.96
CA VAL A 292 11.93 -2.11 6.61
C VAL A 292 11.13 -1.08 5.82
N THR A 293 10.43 -1.50 4.77
CA THR A 293 9.44 -0.67 4.07
C THR A 293 8.14 -1.42 3.92
N VAL A 294 7.06 -0.76 4.32
CA VAL A 294 5.67 -1.20 4.22
C VAL A 294 4.98 -0.24 3.26
N SER A 295 4.74 -0.67 2.01
CA SER A 295 4.24 0.20 0.95
C SER A 295 3.02 -0.33 0.22
N ASN A 296 2.11 0.54 -0.20
CA ASN A 296 0.94 0.16 -1.01
C ASN A 296 0.10 -0.99 -0.42
N ASN A 297 0.13 -1.21 0.89
CA ASN A 297 -0.71 -2.22 1.53
C ASN A 297 -2.07 -1.61 1.88
N ARG A 298 -3.11 -2.44 1.93
CA ARG A 298 -4.40 -2.08 2.52
C ARG A 298 -4.58 -2.85 3.82
N PHE A 299 -4.62 -2.15 4.93
CA PHE A 299 -5.01 -2.70 6.23
C PHE A 299 -6.45 -2.31 6.49
N GLU A 300 -7.32 -3.29 6.74
CA GLU A 300 -8.73 -3.01 6.91
C GLU A 300 -9.42 -3.84 7.98
N LEU A 301 -10.42 -3.25 8.63
CA LEU A 301 -11.31 -3.93 9.57
C LEU A 301 -10.51 -4.71 10.62
N HIS A 302 -9.72 -3.99 11.41
CA HIS A 302 -8.82 -4.59 12.38
C HIS A 302 -8.50 -3.62 13.53
N GLN A 303 -8.30 -4.16 14.74
CA GLN A 303 -8.08 -3.32 15.92
C GLN A 303 -6.62 -2.85 16.05
N LYS A 304 -5.67 -3.75 16.32
CA LYS A 304 -4.28 -3.42 16.71
C LYS A 304 -3.33 -3.60 15.53
N ASN A 305 -3.15 -2.59 14.69
CA ASN A 305 -2.61 -2.85 13.35
C ASN A 305 -1.09 -3.09 13.24
N ASN A 306 -0.25 -2.08 13.48
CA ASN A 306 1.21 -2.14 13.28
C ASN A 306 1.96 -1.68 14.53
N LEU A 307 2.76 -2.56 15.13
CA LEU A 307 3.66 -2.21 16.23
C LEU A 307 5.10 -2.09 15.74
N VAL A 308 5.78 -1.00 16.09
CA VAL A 308 7.22 -0.82 15.92
C VAL A 308 7.85 -0.70 17.29
N GLY A 309 8.55 -1.74 17.73
CA GLY A 309 9.13 -1.86 19.07
C GLY A 309 8.11 -2.32 20.11
N SER A 310 8.33 -3.51 20.69
CA SER A 310 7.34 -4.23 21.49
C SER A 310 7.18 -3.69 22.92
N SER A 311 8.25 -3.22 23.54
CA SER A 311 8.26 -2.81 24.95
C SER A 311 9.12 -1.57 25.20
N ASP A 312 8.76 -0.78 26.21
CA ASP A 312 9.59 0.32 26.71
C ASP A 312 10.88 -0.19 27.36
N SER A 313 10.90 -1.45 27.83
CA SER A 313 12.05 -2.08 28.49
C SER A 313 13.04 -2.72 27.51
N THR A 314 12.68 -2.88 26.24
CA THR A 314 13.57 -3.42 25.19
C THR A 314 14.51 -2.31 24.70
N THR A 315 15.37 -1.80 25.59
CA THR A 315 16.25 -0.67 25.26
C THR A 315 17.28 -0.98 24.18
N SER A 316 17.50 -2.26 23.86
CA SER A 316 18.27 -2.70 22.70
C SER A 316 17.66 -2.28 21.36
N ASP A 317 16.39 -1.85 21.32
CA ASP A 317 15.77 -1.28 20.12
C ASP A 317 16.21 0.16 19.84
N ASP A 318 16.81 0.87 20.81
CA ASP A 318 17.29 2.25 20.61
C ASP A 318 18.50 2.27 19.67
N GLY A 319 18.34 2.94 18.52
CA GLY A 319 19.31 2.92 17.41
C GLY A 319 18.91 2.03 16.24
N HIS A 320 17.89 1.19 16.42
CA HIS A 320 17.32 0.31 15.40
C HIS A 320 15.89 0.75 15.01
N LEU A 321 15.09 -0.18 14.48
CA LEU A 321 13.69 0.02 14.08
C LEU A 321 13.53 1.14 13.05
N THR A 322 14.37 1.09 12.01
CA THR A 322 14.25 1.96 10.83
C THR A 322 13.16 1.44 9.88
N VAL A 323 12.00 2.11 9.86
CA VAL A 323 10.81 1.67 9.13
C VAL A 323 10.19 2.78 8.30
N THR A 324 9.81 2.49 7.06
CA THR A 324 9.04 3.40 6.21
C THR A 324 7.64 2.84 5.99
N PHE A 325 6.62 3.67 6.21
CA PHE A 325 5.24 3.41 5.79
C PHE A 325 4.90 4.40 4.68
N ASN A 326 4.61 3.93 3.47
CA ASN A 326 4.14 4.81 2.41
C ASN A 326 3.01 4.26 1.57
N ASN A 327 2.17 5.16 1.06
CA ASN A 327 1.12 4.79 0.12
C ASN A 327 0.16 3.69 0.62
N ASN A 328 0.11 3.43 1.94
CA ASN A 328 -0.77 2.43 2.51
C ASN A 328 -2.16 3.02 2.74
N HIS A 329 -3.19 2.17 2.62
CA HIS A 329 -4.56 2.46 3.00
C HIS A 329 -4.86 1.84 4.36
N PHE A 330 -5.25 2.65 5.33
CA PHE A 330 -5.72 2.20 6.63
C PHE A 330 -7.22 2.44 6.72
N LEU A 331 -8.03 1.43 6.43
CA LEU A 331 -9.49 1.51 6.33
C LEU A 331 -10.17 0.90 7.55
N HIS A 332 -10.82 1.71 8.39
CA HIS A 332 -11.48 1.23 9.61
C HIS A 332 -10.52 0.45 10.52
N VAL A 333 -9.30 0.97 10.66
CA VAL A 333 -8.31 0.52 11.64
C VAL A 333 -8.53 1.29 12.94
N ALA A 334 -8.68 0.58 14.06
CA ALA A 334 -8.95 1.23 15.35
C ALA A 334 -7.71 1.95 15.91
N GLU A 335 -6.55 1.29 15.87
CA GLU A 335 -5.31 1.83 16.42
C GLU A 335 -4.03 1.26 15.81
N ARG A 336 -2.89 1.88 16.18
CA ARG A 336 -1.52 1.45 15.82
C ARG A 336 -1.28 1.48 14.32
N ALA A 337 -1.43 2.62 13.67
CA ALA A 337 -1.11 2.81 12.25
C ALA A 337 0.01 3.85 12.02
N PRO A 338 1.26 3.62 12.49
CA PRO A 338 1.73 2.60 13.42
C PRO A 338 1.79 3.13 14.87
N ARG A 339 2.04 2.24 15.84
CA ARG A 339 2.51 2.63 17.18
C ARG A 339 4.03 2.41 17.27
N VAL A 340 4.78 3.45 17.63
CA VAL A 340 6.25 3.44 17.58
C VAL A 340 6.87 3.62 18.94
N ARG A 341 7.88 2.80 19.24
CA ARG A 341 8.88 3.01 20.29
C ARG A 341 10.27 3.01 19.67
N PHE A 342 11.16 3.85 20.17
CA PHE A 342 12.58 4.03 19.80
C PHE A 342 12.88 4.41 18.34
N GLY A 343 12.22 3.76 17.39
CA GLY A 343 12.59 3.71 15.98
C GLY A 343 12.53 5.02 15.22
N LYS A 344 13.31 5.06 14.13
CA LYS A 344 13.31 6.12 13.13
C LYS A 344 12.30 5.78 12.04
N VAL A 345 11.08 6.26 12.21
CA VAL A 345 9.96 5.91 11.34
C VAL A 345 9.63 7.06 10.40
N HIS A 346 9.55 6.76 9.11
CA HIS A 346 9.08 7.68 8.09
C HIS A 346 7.67 7.29 7.62
N LEU A 347 6.70 8.19 7.75
CA LEU A 347 5.36 8.01 7.20
C LEU A 347 5.11 9.02 6.09
N TYR A 348 4.85 8.58 4.86
CA TYR A 348 4.45 9.52 3.82
C TYR A 348 3.41 9.01 2.83
N ASN A 349 2.59 9.89 2.27
CA ASN A 349 1.53 9.56 1.30
C ASN A 349 0.56 8.45 1.76
N ASN A 350 0.41 8.18 3.07
CA ASN A 350 -0.55 7.19 3.53
C ASN A 350 -1.95 7.80 3.59
N TYR A 351 -2.97 6.98 3.34
CA TYR A 351 -4.37 7.36 3.46
C TYR A 351 -5.01 6.61 4.63
N PHE A 352 -5.54 7.36 5.58
CA PHE A 352 -6.27 6.85 6.73
C PHE A 352 -7.75 7.19 6.57
N GLU A 353 -8.60 6.18 6.59
CA GLU A 353 -10.04 6.31 6.40
C GLU A 353 -10.77 5.61 7.54
N GLY A 354 -11.66 6.30 8.24
CA GLY A 354 -12.34 5.72 9.39
C GLY A 354 -13.36 6.61 10.07
N SER A 355 -13.89 6.14 11.20
CA SER A 355 -14.80 6.91 12.04
C SER A 355 -14.54 6.61 13.50
N ARG A 356 -14.54 7.66 14.34
CA ARG A 356 -14.47 7.51 15.81
C ARG A 356 -15.68 6.78 16.40
N SER A 357 -16.78 6.69 15.64
CA SER A 357 -18.02 5.99 16.02
C SER A 357 -18.33 4.79 15.12
N HIS A 358 -17.33 4.26 14.40
CA HIS A 358 -17.52 3.03 13.64
C HIS A 358 -17.96 1.89 14.58
N ALA A 359 -18.96 1.11 14.17
CA ALA A 359 -19.65 0.17 15.06
C ALA A 359 -18.77 -0.97 15.59
N VAL A 360 -17.86 -1.48 14.74
CA VAL A 360 -16.99 -2.63 15.09
C VAL A 360 -15.59 -2.15 15.47
N TYR A 361 -14.93 -1.42 14.57
CA TYR A 361 -13.60 -0.85 14.75
C TYR A 361 -13.61 0.69 14.92
N PRO A 362 -14.11 1.23 16.05
CA PRO A 362 -14.07 2.67 16.29
C PRO A 362 -12.63 3.18 16.29
N HIS A 363 -12.38 4.27 15.58
CA HIS A 363 -11.05 4.86 15.53
C HIS A 363 -10.67 5.48 16.89
N HIS A 364 -9.62 4.93 17.50
CA HIS A 364 -9.02 5.44 18.72
C HIS A 364 -7.96 6.51 18.40
N TYR A 365 -6.97 6.12 17.60
CA TYR A 365 -5.87 6.96 17.10
C TYR A 365 -5.22 6.30 15.87
N SER A 366 -4.49 7.07 15.06
CA SER A 366 -3.68 6.53 13.97
C SER A 366 -2.24 6.28 14.43
N VAL A 367 -1.47 7.34 14.69
CA VAL A 367 -0.03 7.22 15.01
C VAL A 367 0.21 7.30 16.51
N GLY A 368 0.86 6.28 17.06
CA GLY A 368 1.29 6.24 18.45
C GLY A 368 2.72 6.75 18.61
N VAL A 369 2.89 7.95 19.18
CA VAL A 369 4.18 8.57 19.53
C VAL A 369 4.61 8.12 20.94
N ALA A 370 4.89 6.81 21.08
CA ALA A 370 5.21 6.21 22.36
C ALA A 370 6.70 6.40 22.72
N TYR A 371 7.21 5.59 23.65
CA TYR A 371 8.51 5.78 24.29
C TYR A 371 9.67 5.95 23.29
N LYS A 372 10.35 7.11 23.34
CA LYS A 372 11.51 7.47 22.49
C LYS A 372 11.29 7.34 20.98
N ALA A 373 10.04 7.34 20.50
CA ALA A 373 9.75 7.34 19.07
C ALA A 373 10.43 8.52 18.35
N LYS A 374 10.86 8.32 17.09
CA LYS A 374 11.50 9.36 16.27
C LYS A 374 10.83 9.40 14.89
N ILE A 375 9.72 10.10 14.76
CA ILE A 375 8.84 10.01 13.59
C ILE A 375 8.95 11.24 12.68
N ILE A 376 9.18 11.01 11.39
CA ILE A 376 9.01 12.03 10.34
C ILE A 376 7.74 11.68 9.56
N SER A 377 6.75 12.56 9.56
CA SER A 377 5.48 12.42 8.82
C SER A 377 5.41 13.46 7.69
N GLN A 378 5.03 13.05 6.48
CA GLN A 378 4.93 13.94 5.33
C GLN A 378 3.73 13.61 4.44
N ASN A 379 2.91 14.61 4.13
CA ASN A 379 1.84 14.50 3.13
C ASN A 379 0.92 13.27 3.32
N ASN A 380 0.52 12.98 4.55
CA ASN A 380 -0.48 11.95 4.83
C ASN A 380 -1.89 12.55 4.81
N ALA A 381 -2.89 11.77 4.40
CA ALA A 381 -4.30 12.20 4.40
C ALA A 381 -5.09 11.39 5.43
N PHE A 382 -5.67 12.07 6.41
CA PHE A 382 -6.49 11.48 7.47
C PHE A 382 -7.95 11.89 7.29
N ASP A 383 -8.77 11.02 6.72
CA ASP A 383 -10.23 11.17 6.63
C ASP A 383 -10.89 10.35 7.74
N ILE A 384 -10.90 10.91 8.95
CA ILE A 384 -11.45 10.26 10.15
C ILE A 384 -12.70 11.01 10.60
N ALA A 385 -13.87 10.45 10.34
CA ALA A 385 -15.13 11.03 10.76
C ALA A 385 -15.19 11.19 12.30
N GLY A 386 -15.59 12.38 12.75
CA GLY A 386 -15.63 12.76 14.16
C GLY A 386 -14.30 13.20 14.76
N ALA A 387 -13.17 13.09 14.04
CA ALA A 387 -11.91 13.69 14.48
C ALA A 387 -11.86 15.19 14.16
N THR A 388 -11.51 16.00 15.16
CA THR A 388 -11.53 17.48 15.06
C THR A 388 -10.19 18.12 15.41
N SER A 389 -9.28 17.36 16.00
CA SER A 389 -7.93 17.79 16.36
C SER A 389 -6.91 16.69 16.10
N CYS A 390 -5.65 17.08 15.97
CA CYS A 390 -4.56 16.15 15.79
C CYS A 390 -4.48 15.12 16.95
N THR A 391 -4.89 15.48 18.18
CA THR A 391 -4.93 14.56 19.34
C THR A 391 -5.91 13.40 19.18
N ASN A 392 -6.83 13.47 18.20
CA ASN A 392 -7.69 12.35 17.85
C ASN A 392 -6.99 11.32 16.95
N ILE A 393 -5.91 11.70 16.25
CA ILE A 393 -5.18 10.81 15.33
C ILE A 393 -3.73 10.55 15.77
N LEU A 394 -3.17 11.39 16.63
CA LEU A 394 -1.85 11.25 17.22
C LEU A 394 -1.99 11.16 18.74
N THR A 395 -1.39 10.15 19.34
CA THR A 395 -1.43 9.98 20.80
C THR A 395 -0.14 9.38 21.34
N ASN A 396 0.12 9.57 22.64
CA ASN A 396 1.02 8.70 23.37
C ASN A 396 0.17 7.65 24.10
N PRO A 397 0.08 6.41 23.59
CA PRO A 397 -0.72 5.35 24.22
C PRO A 397 -0.02 4.70 25.43
N GLY A 398 1.21 5.13 25.78
CA GLY A 398 1.95 4.68 26.96
C GLY A 398 1.81 5.62 28.15
N SER A 399 2.74 5.53 29.10
CA SER A 399 2.80 6.49 30.22
C SER A 399 3.06 7.91 29.71
N SER A 400 2.36 8.90 30.26
CA SER A 400 2.47 10.30 29.83
C SER A 400 3.89 10.87 29.91
N SER A 401 4.69 10.41 30.87
CA SER A 401 6.11 10.77 31.03
C SER A 401 7.06 10.07 30.04
N LYS A 402 6.57 9.09 29.27
CA LYS A 402 7.32 8.25 28.35
C LYS A 402 6.79 8.41 26.93
N THR A 403 7.23 9.46 26.26
CA THR A 403 6.87 9.75 24.86
C THR A 403 8.11 9.88 23.99
N GLY A 404 7.90 10.18 22.71
CA GLY A 404 8.92 10.42 21.71
C GLY A 404 8.75 11.79 21.06
N ALA A 405 9.25 11.89 19.84
CA ALA A 405 9.17 13.07 19.01
C ALA A 405 8.57 12.73 17.65
N ILE A 406 7.85 13.70 17.10
CA ILE A 406 7.28 13.64 15.76
C ILE A 406 7.38 15.01 15.10
N THR A 407 7.67 15.00 13.81
CA THR A 407 7.51 16.16 12.92
C THR A 407 6.48 15.82 11.85
N ASP A 408 5.72 16.82 11.40
CA ASP A 408 4.82 16.68 10.25
C ASP A 408 5.03 17.84 9.27
N ALA A 409 4.98 17.53 7.98
CA ALA A 409 4.91 18.51 6.91
C ALA A 409 3.84 18.12 5.89
N GLY A 410 2.84 18.98 5.70
CA GLY A 410 1.87 18.87 4.61
C GLY A 410 0.73 17.87 4.80
N SER A 411 0.63 17.17 5.94
CA SER A 411 -0.49 16.26 6.16
C SER A 411 -1.81 17.00 6.37
N LEU A 412 -2.92 16.36 6.00
CA LEU A 412 -4.27 16.88 6.17
C LEU A 412 -5.09 15.99 7.10
N LEU A 413 -5.82 16.58 8.05
CA LEU A 413 -6.90 15.96 8.81
C LEU A 413 -8.23 16.52 8.31
N ASN A 414 -9.06 15.64 7.74
CA ASN A 414 -10.38 15.97 7.19
C ASN A 414 -10.31 17.20 6.26
N GLY A 415 -9.33 17.20 5.36
CA GLY A 415 -9.07 18.28 4.40
C GLY A 415 -8.37 19.54 4.97
N THR A 416 -8.15 19.62 6.28
CA THR A 416 -7.49 20.76 6.94
C THR A 416 -6.04 20.44 7.29
N ALA A 417 -5.13 21.42 7.22
CA ALA A 417 -3.74 21.22 7.61
C ALA A 417 -3.61 20.67 9.03
N LEU A 418 -2.76 19.66 9.21
CA LEU A 418 -2.51 19.04 10.50
C LEU A 418 -1.70 19.98 11.40
N ASP A 419 -2.36 20.54 12.42
CA ASP A 419 -1.73 21.43 13.40
C ASP A 419 -1.04 20.65 14.53
N LEU A 420 0.17 20.17 14.26
CA LEU A 420 0.97 19.43 15.22
C LEU A 420 1.48 20.31 16.38
N ALA A 421 2.02 21.49 16.02
CA ALA A 421 2.71 22.40 16.93
C ALA A 421 1.77 23.09 17.93
N GLY A 422 0.51 23.32 17.55
CA GLY A 422 -0.48 23.98 18.41
C GLY A 422 -1.28 23.05 19.31
N LYS A 423 -1.58 21.82 18.88
CA LYS A 423 -2.59 20.98 19.56
C LYS A 423 -2.12 19.62 20.08
N CYS A 424 -1.04 19.04 19.56
CA CYS A 424 -0.61 17.69 19.94
C CYS A 424 0.52 17.64 20.97
N SER A 425 1.21 18.76 21.19
CA SER A 425 2.22 18.93 22.25
C SER A 425 3.34 17.87 22.27
N PHE A 426 3.68 17.28 21.12
CA PHE A 426 4.86 16.41 21.00
C PHE A 426 6.12 17.23 20.72
N SER A 427 7.27 16.72 21.16
CA SER A 427 8.57 17.28 20.77
C SER A 427 8.77 17.16 19.26
N ALA A 428 9.29 18.22 18.63
CA ALA A 428 9.72 18.20 17.23
C ALA A 428 11.17 17.69 17.07
N SER A 429 11.88 17.43 18.17
CA SER A 429 13.29 17.02 18.17
C SER A 429 13.45 15.54 17.86
N VAL A 430 13.15 15.14 16.62
CA VAL A 430 13.27 13.75 16.16
C VAL A 430 14.72 13.29 16.07
N GLY A 431 15.67 14.20 15.84
CA GLY A 431 17.11 13.92 15.91
C GLY A 431 17.66 13.15 14.71
N TRP A 432 16.98 13.15 13.56
CA TRP A 432 17.46 12.55 12.33
C TRP A 432 16.82 13.20 11.09
N THR A 433 17.39 12.93 9.92
CA THR A 433 16.88 13.34 8.61
C THR A 433 16.83 12.14 7.67
N LEU A 434 16.00 12.21 6.63
CA LEU A 434 15.86 11.11 5.68
C LEU A 434 17.18 10.86 4.94
N PRO A 435 17.69 9.62 4.89
CA PRO A 435 18.90 9.28 4.13
C PRO A 435 18.59 8.98 2.65
N TYR A 436 17.34 9.14 2.23
CA TYR A 436 16.84 8.91 0.86
C TYR A 436 15.83 10.00 0.49
N THR A 437 15.52 10.09 -0.81
CA THR A 437 14.53 11.04 -1.33
C THR A 437 13.19 10.34 -1.55
N PRO A 438 12.11 10.69 -0.81
CA PRO A 438 10.79 10.13 -1.06
C PRO A 438 10.10 10.78 -2.27
N ALA A 439 9.30 9.99 -2.98
CA ALA A 439 8.40 10.49 -4.01
C ALA A 439 7.11 11.03 -3.36
N LEU A 440 7.16 12.25 -2.82
CA LEU A 440 6.00 12.87 -2.18
C LEU A 440 4.96 13.28 -3.22
N LEU A 441 3.70 12.94 -2.95
CA LEU A 441 2.55 13.46 -3.70
C LEU A 441 2.08 14.75 -3.06
N ALA A 442 1.41 15.62 -3.81
CA ALA A 442 0.57 16.63 -3.17
C ALA A 442 -0.48 15.92 -2.31
N THR A 443 -0.72 16.37 -1.08
CA THR A 443 -1.59 15.67 -0.13
C THR A 443 -3.03 15.51 -0.64
N SER A 444 -3.49 16.44 -1.49
CA SER A 444 -4.77 16.35 -2.19
C SER A 444 -4.88 15.19 -3.17
N ALA A 445 -3.77 14.68 -3.70
CA ALA A 445 -3.71 13.54 -4.61
C ALA A 445 -3.54 12.19 -3.89
N VAL A 446 -3.18 12.20 -2.60
CA VAL A 446 -2.85 11.00 -1.83
C VAL A 446 -4.03 10.04 -1.77
N ARG A 447 -5.23 10.52 -1.42
CA ARG A 447 -6.44 9.69 -1.34
C ARG A 447 -6.69 8.92 -2.63
N GLN A 448 -6.73 9.61 -3.78
CA GLN A 448 -6.99 8.98 -5.07
C GLN A 448 -5.87 8.01 -5.46
N SER A 449 -4.61 8.40 -5.27
CA SER A 449 -3.46 7.55 -5.58
C SER A 449 -3.48 6.27 -4.74
N VAL A 450 -3.74 6.37 -3.44
CA VAL A 450 -3.75 5.21 -2.54
C VAL A 450 -4.94 4.30 -2.86
N LEU A 451 -6.15 4.82 -3.03
CA LEU A 451 -7.32 4.00 -3.40
C LEU A 451 -7.14 3.27 -4.74
N SER A 452 -6.34 3.81 -5.65
CA SER A 452 -6.09 3.20 -6.96
C SER A 452 -5.02 2.11 -6.93
N ASN A 453 -4.09 2.16 -5.97
CA ASN A 453 -2.86 1.35 -5.99
C ASN A 453 -2.66 0.47 -4.75
N ALA A 454 -3.24 0.78 -3.59
CA ALA A 454 -3.03 -0.04 -2.40
C ALA A 454 -3.80 -1.37 -2.46
N GLY A 455 -3.17 -2.42 -1.94
CA GLY A 455 -3.71 -3.78 -1.90
C GLY A 455 -3.29 -4.65 -3.08
N THR A 456 -3.97 -5.78 -3.22
CA THR A 456 -3.64 -6.82 -4.21
C THR A 456 -4.16 -6.51 -5.62
N GLY A 457 -3.69 -7.27 -6.61
CA GLY A 457 -4.21 -7.22 -7.98
C GLY A 457 -3.69 -6.07 -8.84
N LYS A 458 -2.63 -5.39 -8.39
CA LYS A 458 -1.96 -4.29 -9.12
C LYS A 458 -0.65 -4.71 -9.77
N LEU A 459 -0.21 -5.93 -9.50
CA LEU A 459 1.08 -6.46 -9.91
C LEU A 459 0.90 -7.61 -10.92
N THR A 460 1.83 -7.71 -11.88
CA THR A 460 1.90 -8.87 -12.77
C THR A 460 2.86 -9.89 -12.20
N VAL A 461 2.34 -11.09 -11.91
CA VAL A 461 3.09 -12.22 -11.39
C VAL A 461 2.86 -13.41 -12.32
N PRO A 462 3.82 -13.75 -13.21
CA PRO A 462 3.68 -14.80 -14.22
C PRO A 462 3.69 -16.21 -13.62
#